data_AF-A0AA85KC22-F1
#
_entry.id   AF-A0AA85KC22-F1
#
_cell.length_a   1.000
_cell.length_b   1.000
_cell.length_c   1.000
_cell.angle_alpha   90.00
_cell.angle_beta   90.00
_cell.angle_gamma   90.00
#
_symmetry.space_group_name_H-M   'P 1'
#
loop_
_entity.id
_entity.type
_entity.pdbx_description
1 polymer ?
#
loop_
_entity_poly.entity_id
_entity_poly.type
_entity_poly.pdbx_seq_one_letter_code
_entity_poly.pdbx_strand_id
1 'polypeptide(L)'
;MFSNILRVLLLILSVITCSSSWNDVCFYKDDEGPCKASNTRFYYNATVGSCAMFIYGGCYGNENNFQSEEECKQKCQSSGKFDRNNCRLDAETGPCRASFIRFFYNSSSDKCETFIYGGCLGNGNNFRSMRECQAKCGTALARTWNIKSNAPANAPNTILVTSLVGISVLLAGLKFFL
;
A
#
# COMPACT_ATOMS: atom_id res chain seq x y z
N MET A 1 26.93 6.55 -36.04
CA MET A 1 26.78 5.25 -35.34
C MET A 1 26.99 5.29 -33.82
N PHE A 2 27.41 6.41 -33.21
CA PHE A 2 27.65 6.50 -31.75
C PHE A 2 26.42 6.83 -30.88
N SER A 3 25.31 7.26 -31.49
CA SER A 3 24.08 7.65 -30.77
C SER A 3 23.35 6.45 -30.15
N ASN A 4 23.39 5.28 -30.80
CA ASN A 4 22.70 4.09 -30.30
C ASN A 4 23.45 3.43 -29.14
N ILE A 5 24.78 3.48 -29.11
CA ILE A 5 25.57 2.94 -27.99
C ILE A 5 25.36 3.79 -26.74
N LEU A 6 25.33 5.13 -26.86
CA LEU A 6 25.07 6.02 -25.73
C LEU A 6 23.63 5.87 -25.19
N ARG A 7 22.65 5.68 -26.07
CA ARG A 7 21.27 5.38 -25.67
C ARG A 7 21.13 4.02 -24.99
N VAL A 8 21.82 3.00 -25.50
CA VAL A 8 21.85 1.67 -24.87
C VAL A 8 22.56 1.74 -23.51
N LEU A 9 23.64 2.52 -23.38
CA LEU A 9 24.35 2.73 -22.10
C LEU A 9 23.47 3.43 -21.05
N LEU A 10 22.72 4.45 -21.46
CA LEU A 10 21.79 5.16 -20.57
C LEU A 10 20.60 4.29 -20.15
N LEU A 11 20.13 3.41 -21.03
CA LEU A 11 19.08 2.44 -20.71
C LEU A 11 19.60 1.36 -19.74
N ILE A 12 20.80 0.79 -19.95
CA ILE A 12 21.37 -0.19 -18.99
C ILE A 12 21.61 0.42 -17.60
N LEU A 13 22.00 1.69 -17.49
CA LEU A 13 22.10 2.40 -16.20
C LEU A 13 20.74 2.56 -15.50
N SER A 14 19.64 2.63 -16.24
CA SER A 14 18.27 2.72 -15.68
C SER A 14 17.68 1.38 -15.22
N VAL A 15 18.24 0.24 -15.65
CA VAL A 15 17.81 -1.11 -15.20
C VAL A 15 18.60 -1.61 -13.99
N ILE A 16 19.77 -1.02 -13.69
CA ILE A 16 20.62 -1.40 -12.55
C ILE A 16 20.04 -0.96 -11.20
N THR A 17 19.12 0.01 -11.17
CA THR A 17 18.41 0.38 -9.95
C THR A 17 17.00 -0.19 -9.95
N CYS A 18 16.90 -1.52 -10.03
CA CYS A 18 15.72 -2.19 -9.46
C CYS A 18 15.79 -1.96 -7.94
N SER A 19 15.19 -0.87 -7.46
CA SER A 19 14.94 -0.68 -6.04
C SER A 19 13.89 -1.71 -5.61
N SER A 20 14.36 -2.89 -5.19
CA SER A 20 13.53 -3.86 -4.49
C SER A 20 12.92 -3.15 -3.29
N SER A 21 11.63 -2.87 -3.39
CA SER A 21 10.79 -2.29 -2.33
C SER A 21 10.50 -3.32 -1.22
N TRP A 22 11.50 -4.12 -0.84
CA TRP A 22 11.40 -5.14 0.20
C TRP A 22 12.43 -4.79 1.27
N ASN A 23 11.96 -4.36 2.44
CA ASN A 23 12.84 -4.16 3.59
C ASN A 23 13.19 -5.55 4.14
N ASP A 24 14.31 -6.13 3.68
CA ASP A 24 14.75 -7.47 4.07
C ASP A 24 14.95 -7.64 5.59
N VAL A 25 15.21 -6.52 6.28
CA VAL A 25 15.23 -6.37 7.74
C VAL A 25 14.05 -7.08 8.42
N CYS A 26 12.87 -7.02 7.82
CA CYS A 26 11.63 -7.49 8.42
C CYS A 26 11.48 -9.02 8.38
N PHE A 27 12.39 -9.73 7.71
CA PHE A 27 12.40 -11.20 7.68
C PHE A 27 13.31 -11.82 8.75
N TYR A 28 14.16 -11.03 9.41
CA TYR A 28 14.96 -11.55 10.51
C TYR A 28 14.09 -11.84 11.74
N LYS A 29 14.51 -12.80 12.57
CA LYS A 29 13.91 -13.01 13.89
C LYS A 29 14.43 -11.99 14.90
N ASP A 30 13.77 -11.87 16.04
CA ASP A 30 14.34 -11.18 17.19
C ASP A 30 15.68 -11.81 17.62
N ASP A 31 16.62 -10.98 18.04
CA ASP A 31 17.94 -11.42 18.52
C ASP A 31 18.38 -10.58 19.72
N GLU A 32 18.38 -11.21 20.90
CA GLU A 32 18.79 -10.60 22.16
C GLU A 32 20.30 -10.28 22.19
N GLY A 33 21.11 -11.02 21.45
CA GLY A 33 22.57 -10.93 21.51
C GLY A 33 23.19 -11.46 22.82
N PRO A 34 24.52 -11.42 22.95
CA PRO A 34 25.24 -12.01 24.09
C PRO A 34 25.31 -11.10 25.33
N CYS A 35 25.13 -9.79 25.17
CA CYS A 35 25.12 -8.86 26.31
C CYS A 35 23.88 -9.06 27.21
N LYS A 36 23.94 -8.53 28.44
CA LYS A 36 22.94 -8.80 29.50
C LYS A 36 22.20 -7.55 30.00
N ALA A 37 22.17 -6.49 29.22
CA ALA A 37 21.30 -5.34 29.51
C ALA A 37 19.85 -5.69 29.17
N SER A 38 18.89 -5.11 29.89
CA SER A 38 17.46 -5.37 29.71
C SER A 38 16.78 -4.23 28.96
N ASN A 39 17.10 -4.07 27.67
CA ASN A 39 16.52 -3.00 26.86
C ASN A 39 15.26 -3.48 26.15
N THR A 40 14.09 -2.94 26.50
CA THR A 40 12.86 -3.20 25.74
C THR A 40 12.96 -2.57 24.34
N ARG A 41 12.84 -3.40 23.31
CA ARG A 41 12.87 -3.01 21.89
C ARG A 41 11.68 -3.64 21.16
N PHE A 42 11.48 -3.25 19.91
CA PHE A 42 10.45 -3.80 19.03
C PHE A 42 11.08 -4.55 17.87
N TYR A 43 10.48 -5.66 17.46
CA TYR A 43 10.83 -6.37 16.23
C TYR A 43 9.54 -6.67 15.44
N TYR A 44 9.67 -6.85 14.15
CA TYR A 44 8.59 -7.31 13.30
C TYR A 44 8.51 -8.83 13.29
N ASN A 45 7.43 -9.37 13.84
CA ASN A 45 7.15 -10.78 13.76
C ASN A 45 6.43 -11.09 12.44
N ALA A 46 7.18 -11.58 11.45
CA ALA A 46 6.64 -11.93 10.14
C ALA A 46 5.63 -13.09 10.15
N THR A 47 5.65 -13.95 11.18
CA THR A 47 4.67 -15.05 11.32
C THR A 47 3.30 -14.51 11.69
N VAL A 48 3.25 -13.51 12.58
CA VAL A 48 2.03 -12.85 13.02
C VAL A 48 1.66 -11.67 12.11
N GLY A 49 2.62 -11.14 11.36
CA GLY A 49 2.46 -9.94 10.54
C GLY A 49 2.39 -8.65 11.38
N SER A 50 2.98 -8.63 12.57
CA SER A 50 2.88 -7.50 13.50
C SER A 50 4.16 -7.19 14.25
N CYS A 51 4.31 -5.94 14.71
CA CYS A 51 5.39 -5.52 15.58
C CYS A 51 5.14 -5.95 17.02
N ALA A 52 6.12 -6.56 17.66
CA ALA A 52 6.06 -7.05 19.03
C ALA A 52 7.28 -6.59 19.83
N MET A 53 7.16 -6.56 21.16
CA MET A 53 8.28 -6.23 22.05
C MET A 53 9.19 -7.44 22.29
N PHE A 54 10.48 -7.19 22.48
CA PHE A 54 11.46 -8.17 22.95
C PHE A 54 12.52 -7.50 23.82
N ILE A 55 13.32 -8.30 24.52
CA ILE A 55 14.46 -7.82 25.31
C ILE A 55 15.72 -7.89 24.47
N TYR A 56 16.40 -6.76 24.32
CA TYR A 56 17.68 -6.65 23.64
C TYR A 56 18.81 -6.48 24.66
N GLY A 57 19.77 -7.41 24.61
CA GLY A 57 20.93 -7.50 25.49
C GLY A 57 21.87 -6.29 25.44
N GLY A 58 21.75 -5.44 24.43
CA GLY A 58 22.50 -4.18 24.32
C GLY A 58 23.76 -4.24 23.46
N CYS A 59 24.07 -5.40 22.86
CA CYS A 59 25.15 -5.51 21.88
C CYS A 59 24.89 -6.65 20.89
N TYR A 60 25.51 -6.58 19.71
CA TYR A 60 25.25 -7.46 18.55
C TYR A 60 23.75 -7.48 18.20
N GLY A 61 23.20 -8.60 17.77
CA GLY A 61 21.82 -8.68 17.27
C GLY A 61 21.74 -8.51 15.75
N ASN A 62 20.52 -8.25 15.27
CA ASN A 62 20.24 -7.93 13.88
C ASN A 62 19.38 -6.67 13.74
N GLU A 63 19.11 -6.27 12.49
CA GLU A 63 18.43 -5.02 12.15
C GLU A 63 16.92 -5.02 12.45
N ASN A 64 16.31 -6.17 12.74
CA ASN A 64 14.89 -6.25 13.16
C ASN A 64 14.76 -5.84 14.64
N ASN A 65 15.24 -4.64 14.96
CA ASN A 65 15.38 -4.11 16.30
C ASN A 65 15.16 -2.58 16.27
N PHE A 66 13.95 -2.18 16.67
CA PHE A 66 13.46 -0.81 16.60
C PHE A 66 13.24 -0.23 17.99
N GLN A 67 13.41 1.08 18.14
CA GLN A 67 13.27 1.75 19.43
C GLN A 67 11.80 1.96 19.81
N SER A 68 10.91 2.02 18.81
CA SER A 68 9.47 2.22 19.00
C SER A 68 8.65 1.28 18.12
N GLU A 69 7.41 1.02 18.54
CA GLU A 69 6.45 0.28 17.74
C GLU A 69 6.20 1.00 16.41
N GLU A 70 6.10 2.34 16.44
CA GLU A 70 5.91 3.20 15.27
C GLU A 70 6.99 2.99 14.21
N GLU A 71 8.26 3.01 14.62
CA GLU A 71 9.40 2.82 13.73
C GLU A 71 9.36 1.42 13.09
N CYS A 72 9.10 0.39 13.89
CA CYS A 72 8.92 -0.97 13.39
C CYS A 72 7.81 -1.04 12.34
N LYS A 73 6.65 -0.45 12.62
CA LYS A 73 5.52 -0.44 11.68
C LYS A 73 5.84 0.34 10.40
N GLN A 74 6.48 1.50 10.53
CA GLN A 74 6.90 2.30 9.39
C GLN A 74 7.95 1.60 8.53
N LYS A 75 8.79 0.75 9.10
CA LYS A 75 9.80 0.01 8.35
C LYS A 75 9.24 -1.27 7.74
N CYS A 76 8.43 -2.01 8.50
CA CYS A 76 8.06 -3.39 8.17
C CYS A 76 6.60 -3.60 7.79
N GLN A 77 5.71 -2.71 8.19
CA GLN A 77 4.30 -2.76 7.82
C GLN A 77 3.94 -1.80 6.68
N SER A 78 4.90 -1.00 6.20
CA SER A 78 4.74 -0.04 5.09
C SER A 78 4.87 -0.68 3.70
N SER A 79 5.36 -1.93 3.62
CA SER A 79 5.43 -2.70 2.37
C SER A 79 4.12 -3.43 2.03
N GLY A 80 3.14 -3.46 2.95
CA GLY A 80 1.82 -4.01 2.68
C GLY A 80 0.92 -2.94 2.10
N LYS A 81 0.49 -3.08 0.84
CA LYS A 81 -0.78 -2.49 0.42
C LYS A 81 -1.79 -2.76 1.53
N PHE A 82 -2.40 -1.71 2.08
CA PHE A 82 -3.44 -1.88 3.10
C PHE A 82 -4.48 -2.87 2.56
N ASP A 83 -4.61 -4.02 3.23
CA ASP A 83 -5.62 -5.00 2.85
C ASP A 83 -6.99 -4.42 3.17
N ARG A 84 -7.74 -4.09 2.12
CA ARG A 84 -9.09 -3.54 2.26
C ARG A 84 -10.04 -4.53 2.93
N ASN A 85 -9.73 -5.82 2.97
CA ASN A 85 -10.50 -6.80 3.76
C ASN A 85 -10.48 -6.47 5.25
N ASN A 86 -9.45 -5.78 5.76
CA ASN A 86 -9.41 -5.33 7.15
C ASN A 86 -10.59 -4.42 7.50
N CYS A 87 -11.13 -3.65 6.54
CA CYS A 87 -12.31 -2.82 6.78
C CYS A 87 -13.57 -3.64 7.14
N ARG A 88 -13.56 -4.97 6.95
CA ARG A 88 -14.68 -5.85 7.28
C ARG A 88 -14.55 -6.51 8.66
N LEU A 89 -13.41 -6.35 9.33
CA LEU A 89 -13.18 -6.91 10.66
C LEU A 89 -13.85 -6.01 11.72
N ASP A 90 -14.22 -6.60 12.86
CA ASP A 90 -14.72 -5.82 13.99
C ASP A 90 -13.59 -5.05 14.69
N ALA A 91 -13.94 -3.99 15.41
CA ALA A 91 -13.00 -3.29 16.28
C ALA A 91 -12.48 -4.23 17.39
N GLU A 92 -11.16 -4.27 17.60
CA GLU A 92 -10.55 -5.15 18.59
C GLU A 92 -9.68 -4.37 19.59
N THR A 93 -10.12 -4.31 20.85
CA THR A 93 -9.40 -3.64 21.94
C THR A 93 -8.05 -4.31 22.23
N GLY A 94 -7.94 -5.63 22.06
CA GLY A 94 -6.74 -6.39 22.45
C GLY A 94 -6.59 -6.56 23.97
N PRO A 95 -5.57 -7.30 24.43
CA PRO A 95 -5.44 -7.69 25.85
C PRO A 95 -4.74 -6.66 26.74
N CYS A 96 -4.04 -5.68 26.16
CA CYS A 96 -3.39 -4.62 26.93
C CYS A 96 -4.42 -3.64 27.52
N ARG A 97 -4.04 -2.94 28.61
CA ARG A 97 -4.95 -2.12 29.43
C ARG A 97 -4.75 -0.60 29.30
N ALA A 98 -4.03 -0.14 28.29
CA ALA A 98 -3.99 1.28 27.98
C ALA A 98 -5.31 1.73 27.34
N SER A 99 -5.56 3.04 27.29
CA SER A 99 -6.81 3.59 26.74
C SER A 99 -6.50 4.54 25.59
N PHE A 100 -6.27 3.98 24.40
CA PHE A 100 -6.06 4.77 23.19
C PHE A 100 -7.37 4.91 22.43
N ILE A 101 -7.84 6.15 22.21
CA ILE A 101 -8.94 6.40 21.28
C ILE A 101 -8.43 6.18 19.86
N ARG A 102 -9.05 5.24 19.14
CA ARG A 102 -8.74 4.89 17.76
C ARG A 102 -10.00 4.91 16.92
N PHE A 103 -9.85 4.81 15.61
CA PHE A 103 -10.95 4.75 14.65
C PHE A 103 -10.99 3.38 13.99
N PHE A 104 -12.17 2.85 13.75
CA PHE A 104 -12.40 1.64 12.95
C PHE A 104 -13.53 1.91 11.95
N TYR A 105 -13.59 1.15 10.87
CA TYR A 105 -14.71 1.18 9.95
C TYR A 105 -15.80 0.21 10.41
N ASN A 106 -16.97 0.74 10.72
CA ASN A 106 -18.15 -0.03 11.06
C ASN A 106 -18.95 -0.31 9.77
N SER A 107 -18.93 -1.58 9.34
CA SER A 107 -19.62 -2.05 8.14
C SER A 107 -21.15 -2.03 8.27
N SER A 108 -21.69 -2.02 9.49
CA SER A 108 -23.14 -1.95 9.73
C SER A 108 -23.67 -0.53 9.57
N SER A 109 -22.87 0.48 9.89
CA SER A 109 -23.25 1.90 9.78
C SER A 109 -22.64 2.62 8.57
N ASP A 110 -21.79 1.92 7.79
CA ASP A 110 -20.98 2.44 6.68
C ASP A 110 -20.09 3.64 7.09
N LYS A 111 -19.66 3.70 8.36
CA LYS A 111 -18.96 4.86 8.91
C LYS A 111 -17.69 4.48 9.65
N CYS A 112 -16.75 5.42 9.67
CA CYS A 112 -15.64 5.37 10.60
C CYS A 112 -16.10 5.86 11.98
N GLU A 113 -15.92 5.04 13.00
CA GLU A 113 -16.37 5.27 14.37
C GLU A 113 -15.19 5.11 15.34
N THR A 114 -15.30 5.65 16.56
CA THR A 114 -14.24 5.52 17.56
C THR A 114 -14.40 4.28 18.43
N PHE A 115 -13.28 3.71 18.86
CA PHE A 115 -13.24 2.66 19.87
C PHE A 115 -11.99 2.81 20.76
N ILE A 116 -11.96 2.06 21.87
CA ILE A 116 -10.79 2.02 22.76
C ILE A 116 -9.89 0.85 22.37
N TYR A 117 -8.65 1.17 22.03
CA TYR A 117 -7.59 0.19 21.81
C TYR A 117 -6.68 0.11 23.05
N GLY A 118 -6.47 -1.13 23.50
CA GLY A 118 -5.73 -1.51 24.69
C GLY A 118 -4.23 -1.28 24.62
N GLY A 119 -3.68 -1.09 23.40
CA GLY A 119 -2.27 -0.77 23.19
C GLY A 119 -1.42 -1.90 22.62
N CYS A 120 -1.92 -3.13 22.53
CA CYS A 120 -1.22 -4.23 21.88
C CYS A 120 -2.18 -5.21 21.19
N LEU A 121 -1.65 -5.97 20.23
CA LEU A 121 -2.38 -6.89 19.37
C LEU A 121 -3.53 -6.19 18.61
N GLY A 122 -4.68 -6.84 18.47
CA GLY A 122 -5.77 -6.34 17.64
C GLY A 122 -5.61 -6.74 16.17
N ASN A 123 -6.41 -6.10 15.32
CA ASN A 123 -6.43 -6.36 13.89
C ASN A 123 -6.26 -5.07 13.05
N GLY A 124 -6.30 -5.21 11.73
CA GLY A 124 -6.03 -4.13 10.78
C GLY A 124 -7.12 -3.05 10.69
N ASN A 125 -8.29 -3.22 11.31
CA ASN A 125 -9.34 -2.20 11.38
C ASN A 125 -9.10 -1.22 12.54
N ASN A 126 -7.91 -0.62 12.60
CA ASN A 126 -7.46 0.23 13.70
C ASN A 126 -6.63 1.39 13.15
N PHE A 127 -7.22 2.58 13.11
CA PHE A 127 -6.66 3.77 12.51
C PHE A 127 -6.43 4.85 13.56
N ARG A 128 -5.38 5.65 13.37
CA ARG A 128 -5.03 6.73 14.30
C ARG A 128 -5.89 7.97 14.13
N SER A 129 -6.52 8.12 12.97
CA SER A 129 -7.35 9.28 12.66
C SER A 129 -8.57 8.91 11.83
N MET A 130 -9.63 9.70 11.97
CA MET A 130 -10.82 9.65 11.13
C MET A 130 -10.47 9.70 9.64
N ARG A 131 -9.56 10.62 9.26
CA ARG A 131 -9.11 10.80 7.87
C ARG A 131 -8.45 9.54 7.32
N GLU A 132 -7.59 8.89 8.10
CA GLU A 132 -6.93 7.64 7.70
C GLU A 132 -7.96 6.53 7.48
N CYS A 133 -8.89 6.35 8.42
CA CYS A 133 -9.97 5.37 8.31
C CYS A 133 -10.81 5.63 7.04
N GLN A 134 -11.22 6.87 6.80
CA GLN A 134 -12.02 7.24 5.64
C GLN A 134 -11.25 7.06 4.32
N ALA A 135 -9.95 7.38 4.28
CA ALA A 135 -9.15 7.20 3.08
C ALA A 135 -8.99 5.71 2.72
N LYS A 136 -8.83 4.85 3.73
CA LYS A 136 -8.61 3.41 3.55
C LYS A 136 -9.91 2.62 3.33
N CYS A 137 -10.95 2.94 4.10
CA CYS A 137 -12.22 2.20 4.17
C CYS A 137 -13.46 3.01 3.74
N GLY A 138 -13.40 4.33 3.78
CA GLY A 138 -14.53 5.21 3.41
C GLY A 138 -14.85 5.12 1.92
N THR A 139 -16.04 4.60 1.61
CA THR A 139 -16.47 4.35 0.25
C THR A 139 -17.04 5.61 -0.41
N ALA A 140 -16.17 6.43 -1.02
CA ALA A 140 -16.57 7.25 -2.18
C ALA A 140 -16.21 6.57 -3.52
N LEU A 141 -15.17 5.71 -3.53
CA LEU A 141 -14.71 5.03 -4.75
C LEU A 141 -15.19 3.58 -4.88
N ALA A 142 -15.58 2.89 -3.81
CA ALA A 142 -16.04 1.49 -3.93
C ALA A 142 -17.42 1.36 -4.61
N ARG A 143 -18.27 2.40 -4.55
CA ARG A 143 -19.56 2.41 -5.26
C ARG A 143 -19.39 2.46 -6.79
N THR A 144 -18.37 3.15 -7.28
CA THR A 144 -18.10 3.25 -8.73
C THR A 144 -17.33 2.05 -9.27
N TRP A 145 -16.51 1.39 -8.44
CA TRP A 145 -15.80 0.16 -8.83
C TRP A 145 -16.72 -1.08 -8.88
N ASN A 146 -17.70 -1.22 -7.97
CA ASN A 146 -18.65 -2.34 -8.01
C ASN A 146 -19.65 -2.27 -9.18
N ILE A 147 -19.91 -1.07 -9.73
CA ILE A 147 -20.71 -0.91 -10.95
C ILE A 147 -19.89 -1.24 -12.20
N LYS A 148 -18.57 -0.95 -12.20
CA LYS A 148 -17.68 -1.27 -13.33
C LYS A 148 -17.22 -2.73 -13.35
N SER A 149 -17.16 -3.42 -12.22
CA SER A 149 -16.74 -4.83 -12.14
C SER A 149 -17.84 -5.84 -12.47
N ASN A 150 -19.10 -5.42 -12.55
CA ASN A 150 -20.23 -6.25 -13.00
C ASN A 150 -20.68 -5.92 -14.43
N ALA A 151 -19.88 -5.16 -15.19
CA ALA A 151 -20.12 -5.01 -16.62
C ALA A 151 -19.81 -6.35 -17.32
N PRO A 152 -20.72 -6.90 -18.15
CA PRO A 152 -20.45 -8.13 -18.88
C PRO A 152 -19.23 -7.93 -19.79
N ALA A 153 -18.25 -8.82 -19.67
CA ALA A 153 -16.96 -8.76 -20.36
C ALA A 153 -17.04 -9.05 -21.87
N ASN A 154 -18.12 -8.64 -22.55
CA ASN A 154 -18.30 -8.76 -24.00
C ASN A 154 -19.21 -7.62 -24.50
N ALA A 155 -18.72 -6.38 -24.45
CA ALA A 155 -19.27 -5.31 -25.27
C ALA A 155 -18.42 -5.23 -26.56
N PRO A 156 -18.99 -5.39 -27.76
CA PRO A 156 -18.25 -5.18 -29.00
C PRO A 156 -17.81 -3.71 -29.06
N ASN A 157 -16.54 -3.50 -29.39
CA ASN A 157 -15.94 -2.17 -29.57
C ASN A 157 -16.61 -1.44 -30.76
N THR A 158 -17.71 -0.74 -30.51
CA THR A 158 -18.30 0.17 -31.49
C THR A 158 -17.60 1.52 -31.35
N ILE A 159 -16.45 1.63 -32.03
CA ILE A 159 -15.78 2.91 -32.23
C ILE A 159 -16.70 3.77 -33.12
N LEU A 160 -17.34 4.78 -32.55
CA LEU A 160 -17.99 5.86 -33.30
C LEU A 160 -16.89 6.73 -33.93
N VAL A 161 -16.35 6.31 -35.08
CA VAL A 161 -15.67 7.21 -36.01
C VAL A 161 -16.72 7.73 -36.98
N THR A 162 -17.47 8.76 -36.59
CA THR A 162 -18.30 9.51 -37.52
C THR A 162 -17.39 10.42 -38.36
N SER A 163 -17.07 9.93 -39.55
CA SER A 163 -16.73 10.62 -40.80
C SER A 163 -16.42 12.13 -40.72
N LEU A 164 -15.13 12.47 -40.83
CA LEU A 164 -14.67 13.71 -41.50
C LEU A 164 -13.85 13.35 -42.75
N VAL A 165 -14.40 12.47 -43.59
CA VAL A 165 -13.96 12.33 -44.99
C VAL A 165 -15.05 12.95 -45.84
N GLY A 166 -14.92 14.25 -46.08
CA GLY A 166 -15.87 15.02 -46.88
C GLY A 166 -15.68 16.51 -46.64
N ILE A 167 -14.63 17.09 -47.25
CA ILE A 167 -14.47 18.50 -47.73
C ILE A 167 -13.00 18.77 -48.15
N SER A 168 -12.32 17.84 -48.83
CA SER A 168 -11.02 18.17 -49.48
C SER A 168 -10.78 17.54 -50.86
N VAL A 169 -11.83 16.99 -51.50
CA VAL A 169 -11.73 16.46 -52.88
C VAL A 169 -12.29 17.46 -53.93
N LEU A 170 -12.60 18.71 -53.54
CA LEU A 170 -13.18 19.71 -54.45
C LEU A 170 -12.19 20.76 -55.01
N LEU A 171 -10.86 20.58 -54.87
CA LEU A 171 -9.88 21.52 -55.46
C LEU A 171 -8.69 20.88 -56.21
N ALA A 172 -8.77 19.60 -56.58
CA ALA A 172 -7.72 18.94 -57.40
C ALA A 172 -8.25 18.34 -58.73
N GLY A 173 -9.35 18.89 -59.25
CA GLY A 173 -10.01 18.40 -60.48
C GLY A 173 -10.13 19.41 -61.62
N LEU A 174 -9.51 20.60 -61.53
CA LEU A 174 -9.58 21.63 -62.57
C LEU A 174 -8.18 22.06 -63.06
N LYS A 175 -7.41 21.09 -63.58
CA LYS A 175 -6.19 21.38 -64.34
C LYS A 175 -5.94 20.44 -65.51
N PHE A 176 -7.00 19.80 -66.04
CA PHE A 176 -6.91 18.95 -67.24
C PHE A 176 -7.94 19.26 -68.34
N PHE A 177 -8.53 20.47 -68.33
CA PHE A 177 -9.22 21.02 -69.49
C PHE A 177 -8.94 22.53 -69.59
N LEU A 178 -7.77 22.84 -70.13
CA LEU A 178 -7.41 23.91 -71.08
C LEU A 178 -5.88 23.98 -71.20
#